data_AF-A0A2V6FGX6-F1
#
_entry.id   AF-A0A2V6FGX6-F1
#
_cell.length_a   1.000
_cell.length_b   1.000
_cell.length_c   1.000
_cell.angle_alpha   90.00
_cell.angle_beta   90.00
_cell.angle_gamma   90.00
#
_symmetry.space_group_name_H-M   'P 1'
#
loop_
_entity.id
_entity.type
_entity.pdbx_description
1 polymer ?
#
loop_
_entity_poly.entity_id
_entity_poly.type
_entity_poly.pdbx_seq_one_letter_code
_entity_poly.pdbx_strand_id
1 'polypeptide(L)' 'MTTQQKITAIQAIITNHHDNVAAMSAANVGQGLEALVIEAMNTAFKDDLAVIFAANSSRPAQNVRRKRQA' A
#
# COMPACT_ATOMS: atom_id res chain seq x y z
N MET A 1 12.73 -5.70 0.70
CA MET A 1 11.49 -6.38 1.14
C MET A 1 11.27 -7.67 0.38
N THR A 2 10.98 -8.78 1.07
CA THR A 2 10.55 -10.03 0.44
C THR A 2 9.10 -9.93 -0.06
N THR A 3 8.66 -10.85 -0.92
CA THR A 3 7.25 -10.93 -1.36
C THR A 3 6.31 -11.09 -0.18
N GLN A 4 6.67 -11.94 0.80
CA GLN A 4 5.86 -12.14 2.00
C GLN A 4 5.69 -10.86 2.82
N GLN A 5 6.77 -10.09 3.00
CA GLN A 5 6.70 -8.80 3.70
C GLN A 5 5.79 -7.80 2.97
N LYS A 6 5.73 -7.84 1.63
CA LYS A 6 4.80 -7.00 0.86
C LYS A 6 3.35 -7.41 1.10
N ILE A 7 3.07 -8.72 1.06
CA ILE A 7 1.72 -9.24 1.29
C ILE A 7 1.24 -8.86 2.69
N THR A 8 2.08 -9.03 3.71
CA THR A 8 1.74 -8.63 5.09
C THR A 8 1.48 -7.13 5.21
N ALA A 9 2.30 -6.29 4.58
CA ALA A 9 2.10 -4.84 4.58
C ALA A 9 0.78 -4.45 3.89
N ILE A 10 0.48 -5.04 2.73
CA ILE A 10 -0.77 -4.81 1.99
C ILE A 10 -1.98 -5.24 2.83
N GLN A 11 -1.92 -6.39 3.49
CA GLN A 11 -2.99 -6.87 4.37
C GLN A 11 -3.25 -5.91 5.53
N ALA A 12 -2.20 -5.41 6.18
CA ALA A 12 -2.32 -4.44 7.27
C ALA A 12 -2.98 -3.13 6.81
N ILE A 13 -2.61 -2.63 5.62
CA ILE A 13 -3.21 -1.42 5.05
C ILE A 13 -4.71 -1.65 4.76
N ILE A 14 -5.09 -2.81 4.20
CA ILE A 14 -6.50 -3.14 3.93
C ILE A 14 -7.30 -3.21 5.23
N THR A 15 -6.77 -3.86 6.27
CA THR A 15 -7.43 -3.93 7.58
C THR A 15 -7.66 -2.53 8.16
N ASN A 16 -6.62 -1.68 8.17
CA ASN A 16 -6.75 -0.30 8.65
C ASN A 16 -7.79 0.50 7.85
N HIS A 17 -7.87 0.29 6.53
CA HIS A 17 -8.88 0.94 5.70
C HIS A 17 -10.30 0.51 6.10
N HIS A 18 -10.54 -0.78 6.29
CA HIS A 18 -11.85 -1.27 6.74
C HIS A 18 -12.24 -0.72 8.13
N ASP A 19 -11.31 -0.72 9.08
CA ASP A 19 -11.55 -0.20 10.45
C ASP A 19 -11.90 1.29 10.43
N ASN A 20 -11.20 2.07 9.60
CA ASN A 20 -11.48 3.50 9.43
C ASN A 20 -12.86 3.76 8.79
N VAL A 21 -13.27 2.95 7.79
CA VAL A 21 -14.62 3.05 7.19
C VAL A 21 -15.68 2.70 8.22
N ALA A 22 -15.47 1.65 9.02
CA ALA A 22 -16.39 1.24 10.08
C ALA A 22 -16.51 2.32 11.17
N ALA A 23 -15.38 2.90 11.60
CA ALA A 23 -15.35 3.99 12.57
C ALA A 23 -16.06 5.25 12.06
N MET A 24 -15.87 5.58 10.78
CA MET A 24 -16.58 6.67 10.12
C MET A 24 -18.10 6.39 10.11
N SER A 25 -18.53 5.22 9.66
CA SER A 25 -19.94 4.81 9.66
C SER A 25 -20.55 4.88 11.07
N ALA A 26 -19.83 4.41 12.09
CA ALA A 26 -20.24 4.48 13.50
C ALA A 26 -20.30 5.92 14.05
N ALA A 27 -19.47 6.82 13.55
CA ALA A 27 -19.47 8.24 13.91
C ALA A 27 -20.64 9.03 13.29
N ASN A 28 -21.49 8.39 12.46
CA ASN A 28 -22.65 8.99 11.81
C ASN A 28 -22.32 10.27 11.05
N VAL A 29 -21.15 10.28 10.40
CA VAL A 29 -20.69 11.42 9.63
C VAL A 29 -21.64 11.62 8.45
N GLY A 30 -22.14 12.85 8.26
CA GLY A 30 -23.10 13.13 7.19
C GLY A 30 -22.53 12.76 5.82
N GLN A 31 -23.39 12.33 4.88
CA GLN A 31 -23.01 11.75 3.58
C GLN A 31 -21.94 12.54 2.79
N GLY A 32 -21.93 13.89 2.88
CA GLY A 32 -20.91 14.71 2.22
C GLY A 32 -19.52 14.60 2.85
N LEU A 33 -19.45 14.44 4.16
CA LEU A 33 -18.19 14.23 4.89
C LEU A 33 -17.71 12.77 4.78
N GLU A 34 -18.65 11.83 4.67
CA GLU A 34 -18.37 10.41 4.41
C GLU A 34 -17.58 10.23 3.09
N ALA A 35 -18.04 10.86 2.00
CA ALA A 35 -17.37 10.79 0.70
C ALA A 35 -15.94 11.37 0.73
N LEU A 36 -15.75 12.51 1.41
CA LEU A 36 -14.45 13.16 1.58
C LEU A 36 -13.47 12.30 2.38
N VAL A 37 -13.94 11.64 3.44
CA VAL A 37 -13.12 10.76 4.26
C VAL A 37 -12.76 9.49 3.49
N ILE A 38 -13.70 8.87 2.78
CA ILE A 38 -13.42 7.72 1.90
C ILE A 38 -12.38 8.08 0.83
N GLU A 39 -12.50 9.25 0.20
CA GLU A 39 -11.56 9.71 -0.82
C GLU A 39 -10.15 9.95 -0.24
N ALA A 40 -10.06 10.59 0.94
CA ALA A 40 -8.80 10.76 1.65
C ALA A 40 -8.15 9.41 2.02
N MET A 41 -8.95 8.45 2.50
CA MET A 41 -8.48 7.11 2.84
C MET A 41 -8.01 6.31 1.62
N ASN A 42 -8.71 6.44 0.49
CA ASN A 42 -8.30 5.81 -0.77
C ASN A 42 -7.02 6.42 -1.33
N THR A 43 -6.79 7.71 -1.10
CA THR A 43 -5.55 8.39 -1.49
C THR A 43 -4.38 7.89 -0.63
N ALA A 44 -4.55 7.86 0.69
CA ALA A 44 -3.55 7.28 1.60
C ALA A 44 -3.22 5.82 1.25
N PHE A 45 -4.24 5.02 0.91
CA PHE A 45 -4.05 3.64 0.45
C PHE A 45 -3.16 3.54 -0.79
N LYS A 46 -3.38 4.41 -1.79
CA LYS A 46 -2.58 4.45 -3.01
C LYS A 46 -1.12 4.85 -2.72
N ASP A 47 -0.91 5.82 -1.83
CA ASP A 47 0.43 6.30 -1.47
C ASP A 47 1.23 5.20 -0.73
N ASP A 48 0.60 4.51 0.21
CA ASP A 48 1.23 3.39 0.93
C ASP A 48 1.62 2.26 -0.02
N LEU A 49 0.76 1.92 -0.98
CA LEU A 49 1.09 0.96 -2.03
C LEU A 49 2.26 1.44 -2.90
N ALA A 50 2.27 2.71 -3.30
CA ALA A 50 3.33 3.27 -4.12
C ALA A 50 4.70 3.16 -3.43
N VAL A 51 4.77 3.42 -2.11
CA VAL A 51 6.00 3.25 -1.32
C VAL A 51 6.45 1.78 -1.29
N ILE A 52 5.53 0.84 -1.06
CA ILE A 52 5.80 -0.60 -1.04
C ILE A 52 6.35 -1.09 -2.39
N PHE A 53 5.80 -0.60 -3.50
CA PHE A 53 6.26 -0.96 -4.85
C PHE A 53 7.57 -0.25 -5.23
N ALA A 54 7.74 1.02 -4.87
CA ALA A 54 8.98 1.78 -5.10
C ALA A 54 10.19 1.19 -4.37
N ALA A 55 9.99 0.65 -3.16
CA ALA A 55 11.01 -0.07 -2.40
C ALA A 55 11.54 -1.35 -3.11
N ASN A 56 10.93 -1.74 -4.24
CA ASN A 56 11.31 -2.89 -5.05
C ASN A 56 12.09 -2.51 -6.32
N SER A 57 11.94 -1.28 -6.80
CA SER A 57 12.59 -0.74 -8.00
C SER A 57 14.08 -0.42 -7.78
N SER A 58 14.51 -0.32 -6.53
CA SER A 58 15.90 -0.05 -6.12
C SER A 58 16.74 -1.31 -5.93
N ARG A 59 16.26 -2.50 -6.33
CA ARG A 59 17.12 -3.68 -6.46
C ARG A 59 18.12 -3.43 -7.61
N PRO A 60 19.43 -3.32 -7.35
CA PRO A 60 20.39 -3.24 -8.43
C PRO A 60 20.31 -4.55 -9.21
N ALA A 61 20.35 -4.47 -10.54
CA ALA A 61 20.49 -5.61 -11.43
C ALA A 61 21.85 -6.30 -11.19
N GLN A 62 22.00 -7.01 -10.08
CA GLN A 62 23.20 -7.78 -9.82
C GLN A 62 23.08 -9.15 -10.50
N ASN A 63 23.96 -9.33 -11.48
CA ASN A 63 24.51 -10.59 -11.99
C ASN A 63 23.82 -11.31 -13.17
N VAL A 64 23.59 -10.60 -14.29
CA VAL A 64 23.44 -11.25 -15.62
C VAL A 64 24.77 -11.23 -16.43
N ARG A 65 25.91 -10.93 -15.80
CA ARG A 65 27.19 -10.81 -16.52
C ARG A 65 28.35 -11.62 -15.90
N ARG A 66 28.18 -12.94 -15.75
CA ARG A 66 29.30 -13.89 -15.51
C ARG A 66 29.08 -15.22 -16.23
N LYS A 67 28.97 -15.22 -17.56
CA LYS A 67 29.08 -16.45 -18.40
C LYS A 67 29.61 -16.20 -19.81
N ARG A 68 30.48 -15.21 -20.02
CA ARG A 68 31.15 -15.02 -21.32
C ARG A 68 32.50 -14.33 -21.18
N GLN A 69 33.49 -14.95 -20.54
CA GLN A 69 34.90 -14.70 -20.87
C GLN A 69 35.71 -15.96 -20.54
N ALA A 70 36.43 -16.42 -21.56
CA ALA A 70 37.55 -17.38 -21.60
C ALA A 70 37.26 -18.83 -21.17
#